data_AF-A0A0F9YUI8-F1
#
_entry.id   AF-A0A0F9YUI8-F1
#
_cell.length_a   1.000
_cell.length_b   1.000
_cell.length_c   1.000
_cell.angle_alpha   90.00
_cell.angle_beta   90.00
_cell.angle_gamma   90.00
#
_symmetry.space_group_name_H-M   'P 1'
#
loop_
_entity.id
_entity.type
_entity.pdbx_description
1 polymer ?
#
loop_
_entity_poly.entity_id
_entity_poly.type
_entity_poly.pdbx_seq_one_letter_code
_entity_poly.pdbx_strand_id
1 'polypeptide(L)'
;MITKTLTANFGRPRRNYFFPSEEYMGEEEIISQKQKNTLTSLIYQNIQEEVDRENRLAELDSLTVREAEEAILEFLMARWK
;
A
#
# COMPACT_ATOMS: atom_id res chain seq x y z
N MET A 1 -12.99 55.09 -32.71
CA MET A 1 -12.79 54.22 -31.53
C MET A 1 -12.60 52.81 -32.07
N ILE A 2 -11.42 52.19 -31.92
CA ILE A 2 -11.07 50.89 -32.52
C ILE A 2 -10.93 49.87 -31.40
N THR A 3 -11.81 48.88 -31.36
CA THR A 3 -11.79 47.79 -30.37
C THR A 3 -10.83 46.68 -30.83
N LYS A 4 -9.71 46.51 -30.12
CA LYS A 4 -8.81 45.35 -30.32
C LYS A 4 -9.40 44.15 -29.58
N THR A 5 -9.96 43.19 -30.32
CA THR A 5 -10.41 41.91 -29.76
C THR A 5 -9.22 40.94 -29.66
N LEU A 6 -8.89 40.49 -28.45
CA LEU A 6 -7.91 39.44 -28.20
C LEU A 6 -8.44 38.10 -28.71
N THR A 7 -7.92 37.59 -29.82
CA THR A 7 -8.13 36.20 -30.24
C THR A 7 -7.20 35.28 -29.45
N ALA A 8 -7.71 34.69 -28.37
CA ALA A 8 -7.01 33.66 -27.62
C ALA A 8 -7.04 32.33 -28.41
N ASN A 9 -5.94 32.02 -29.08
CA ASN A 9 -5.72 30.70 -29.66
C ASN A 9 -5.44 29.69 -28.54
N PHE A 10 -6.46 28.95 -28.10
CA PHE A 10 -6.30 27.79 -27.21
C PHE A 10 -5.85 26.55 -27.99
N GLY A 11 -4.71 26.68 -28.68
CA GLY A 11 -4.08 25.61 -29.45
C GLY A 11 -3.08 24.81 -28.60
N ARG A 12 -3.53 24.23 -27.49
CA ARG A 12 -2.73 23.18 -26.82
C ARG A 12 -3.55 21.90 -26.77
N PRO A 13 -2.96 20.72 -27.01
CA PRO A 13 -3.71 19.47 -26.94
C PRO A 13 -4.28 19.36 -25.54
N ARG A 14 -5.59 19.10 -25.43
CA ARG A 14 -6.15 18.59 -24.17
C ARG A 14 -5.35 17.33 -23.88
N ARG A 15 -4.43 17.39 -22.92
CA ARG A 15 -3.80 16.20 -22.37
C ARG A 15 -4.97 15.35 -21.88
N ASN A 16 -5.29 14.30 -22.63
CA ASN A 16 -6.15 13.24 -22.13
C ASN A 16 -5.40 12.69 -20.92
N TYR A 17 -5.80 13.14 -19.73
CA TYR A 17 -5.41 12.48 -18.51
C TYR A 17 -6.13 11.14 -18.54
N PHE A 18 -5.41 10.11 -19.00
CA PHE A 18 -5.81 8.74 -18.80
C PHE A 18 -5.62 8.47 -17.30
N PHE A 19 -6.70 8.52 -16.54
CA PHE A 19 -6.73 8.04 -15.17
C PHE A 19 -7.21 6.59 -15.25
N PRO A 20 -6.36 5.56 -15.12
CA PRO A 20 -6.81 4.19 -14.98
C PRO A 20 -7.46 4.11 -13.59
N SER A 21 -8.77 4.37 -13.53
CA SER A 21 -9.56 4.35 -12.30
C SER A 21 -10.27 3.02 -12.08
N GLU A 22 -10.08 2.05 -12.99
CA GLU A 22 -10.71 0.73 -12.95
C GLU A 22 -9.77 -0.42 -12.53
N GLU A 23 -8.44 -0.23 -12.55
CA GLU A 23 -7.50 -1.27 -12.07
C GLU A 23 -7.44 -1.39 -10.54
N TYR A 24 -8.03 -0.44 -9.79
CA TYR A 24 -8.04 -0.43 -8.32
C TYR A 24 -9.36 -0.93 -7.72
N MET A 25 -10.14 -1.71 -8.46
CA MET A 25 -11.29 -2.42 -7.91
C MET A 25 -11.07 -3.93 -7.95
N GLY A 26 -10.63 -4.49 -6.83
CA GLY A 26 -11.22 -5.76 -6.40
C GLY A 26 -10.34 -7.00 -6.34
N GLU A 27 -9.02 -6.88 -6.35
CA GLU A 27 -8.16 -7.93 -5.80
C GLU A 27 -7.48 -7.35 -4.57
N GLU A 28 -7.88 -7.80 -3.38
CA GLU A 28 -7.13 -7.52 -2.16
C GLU A 28 -5.71 -8.06 -2.40
N GLU A 29 -4.76 -7.14 -2.63
CA GLU A 29 -3.38 -7.54 -2.88
C GLU A 29 -2.90 -8.37 -1.70
N ILE A 30 -2.51 -9.61 -2.00
CA ILE A 30 -1.86 -10.51 -1.04
C ILE A 30 -0.55 -9.85 -0.62
N ILE A 31 -0.16 -10.02 0.65
CA ILE A 31 1.06 -9.47 1.22
C ILE A 31 2.27 -9.56 0.26
N SER A 32 2.96 -8.43 0.07
CA SER A 32 4.18 -8.39 -0.73
C SER A 32 5.29 -9.22 -0.08
N GLN A 33 6.13 -9.89 -0.89
CA GLN A 33 7.30 -10.64 -0.38
C GLN A 33 8.20 -9.77 0.51
N LYS A 34 8.32 -8.47 0.21
CA LYS A 34 9.10 -7.53 1.03
C LYS A 34 8.49 -7.36 2.42
N GLN A 35 7.17 -7.18 2.51
CA GLN A 35 6.44 -7.06 3.77
C GLN A 35 6.52 -8.36 4.57
N LYS A 36 6.37 -9.51 3.91
CA LYS A 36 6.53 -10.84 4.53
C LYS A 36 7.91 -11.01 5.18
N ASN A 37 8.99 -10.62 4.48
CA ASN A 37 10.34 -10.70 5.03
C ASN A 37 10.54 -9.78 6.25
N THR A 38 9.98 -8.56 6.20
CA THR A 38 10.02 -7.61 7.31
C THR A 38 9.26 -8.13 8.52
N LEU A 39 8.02 -8.58 8.35
CA LEU A 39 7.21 -9.15 9.43
C LEU A 39 7.85 -10.40 10.02
N THR A 40 8.37 -11.30 9.18
CA THR A 40 9.10 -12.49 9.63
C THR A 40 10.26 -12.08 10.55
N SER A 41 11.06 -11.10 10.15
CA SER A 41 12.19 -10.61 10.95
C SER A 41 11.72 -9.99 12.29
N LEU A 42 10.65 -9.22 12.27
CA LEU A 42 10.06 -8.59 13.48
C LEU A 42 9.49 -9.63 14.44
N ILE A 43 8.87 -10.69 13.92
CA ILE A 43 8.34 -11.82 14.69
C ILE A 43 9.50 -12.57 15.37
N TYR A 44 10.57 -12.89 14.65
CA TYR A 44 11.75 -13.54 15.23
C TYR A 44 12.46 -12.69 16.29
N GLN A 45 12.44 -11.35 16.15
CA GLN A 45 13.08 -10.44 17.10
C GLN A 45 12.29 -10.27 18.39
N ASN A 46 10.95 -10.18 18.30
CA ASN A 46 10.10 -9.82 19.43
C ASN A 46 9.45 -11.02 20.14
N ILE A 47 9.22 -12.14 19.44
CA ILE A 47 8.53 -13.33 19.98
C ILE A 47 9.55 -14.43 20.28
N GLN A 48 9.85 -14.62 21.57
CA GLN A 48 10.80 -15.65 22.02
C GLN A 48 10.17 -17.05 22.10
N GLU A 49 8.87 -17.14 22.37
CA GLU A 49 8.14 -18.41 22.45
C GLU A 49 7.93 -19.02 21.06
N GLU A 50 8.26 -20.31 20.92
CA GLU A 50 8.25 -21.02 19.64
C GLU A 50 6.82 -21.25 19.13
N VAL A 51 5.88 -21.56 20.02
CA VAL A 51 4.46 -21.79 19.69
C VAL A 51 3.80 -20.52 19.16
N ASP A 52 3.98 -19.39 19.85
CA ASP A 52 3.42 -18.11 19.42
C ASP A 52 4.03 -17.62 18.11
N ARG A 53 5.30 -17.95 17.88
CA ARG A 53 6.00 -17.61 16.64
C ARG A 53 5.42 -18.36 15.44
N GLU A 54 5.23 -19.67 15.56
CA GLU A 54 4.65 -20.48 14.48
C GLU A 54 3.23 -20.04 14.14
N ASN A 55 2.41 -19.76 15.16
CA ASN A 55 1.07 -19.22 14.97
C ASN A 55 1.09 -17.90 14.19
N ARG A 56 1.97 -16.97 14.57
CA ARG A 56 2.08 -15.67 13.89
C ARG A 56 2.62 -15.77 12.47
N LEU A 57 3.54 -16.72 12.21
CA LEU A 57 4.07 -16.98 10.87
C LEU A 57 3.00 -17.60 9.96
N ALA A 58 2.13 -18.46 10.49
CA ALA A 58 1.02 -19.03 9.74
C ALA A 58 -0.02 -17.96 9.35
N GLU A 59 -0.25 -16.97 10.22
CA GLU A 59 -1.15 -15.85 9.92
C GLU A 59 -0.63 -14.95 8.78
N LEU A 60 0.69 -14.89 8.55
CA LEU A 60 1.28 -14.04 7.50
C LEU A 60 0.80 -14.39 6.10
N ASP A 61 0.56 -15.66 5.81
CA ASP A 61 0.16 -16.13 4.47
C ASP A 61 -1.29 -15.77 4.12
N SER A 62 -2.10 -15.44 5.13
CA SER A 62 -3.48 -14.97 4.96
C SER A 62 -3.64 -13.45 4.93
N LEU A 63 -2.57 -12.68 5.17
CA LEU A 63 -2.67 -11.22 5.27
C LEU A 63 -2.74 -10.54 3.90
N THR A 64 -3.58 -9.52 3.83
CA THR A 64 -3.56 -8.53 2.76
C THR A 64 -2.43 -7.52 2.96
N VAL A 65 -2.05 -6.80 1.90
CA VAL A 65 -1.04 -5.73 1.95
C VAL A 65 -1.35 -4.70 3.04
N ARG A 66 -2.62 -4.30 3.20
CA ARG A 66 -3.04 -3.32 4.21
C ARG A 66 -2.88 -3.84 5.63
N GLU A 67 -3.31 -5.07 5.89
CA GLU A 67 -3.18 -5.68 7.22
C GLU A 67 -1.71 -5.95 7.56
N ALA A 68 -0.89 -6.28 6.56
CA ALA A 68 0.55 -6.41 6.73
C ALA A 68 1.20 -5.07 7.11
N GLU A 69 0.78 -3.95 6.52
CA GLU A 69 1.26 -2.62 6.89
C GLU A 69 0.85 -2.25 8.32
N GLU A 70 -0.40 -2.51 8.70
CA GLU A 70 -0.88 -2.30 10.06
C GLU A 70 -0.07 -3.15 11.07
N ALA A 71 0.14 -4.43 10.78
CA ALA A 71 0.94 -5.32 11.62
C ALA A 71 2.39 -4.85 11.75
N ILE A 72 3.04 -4.43 10.66
CA ILE A 72 4.39 -3.87 10.70
C ILE A 72 4.41 -2.64 11.63
N LEU A 73 3.42 -1.77 11.51
CA LEU A 73 3.30 -0.56 12.31
C LEU A 73 3.09 -0.89 13.80
N GLU A 74 2.27 -1.89 14.12
CA GLU A 74 2.08 -2.39 15.49
C GLU A 74 3.36 -2.96 16.10
N PHE A 75 4.10 -3.77 15.34
CA PHE A 75 5.40 -4.31 15.77
C PHE A 75 6.41 -3.19 16.02
N LEU A 76 6.45 -2.17 15.16
CA LEU A 76 7.32 -1.00 15.35
C LEU A 76 6.94 -0.15 16.56
N MET A 77 5.64 -0.05 16.87
CA MET A 77 5.13 0.70 18.04
C MET A 77 5.15 -0.11 19.33
N ALA A 78 5.66 -1.33 19.29
CA ALA A 78 5.62 -2.28 20.40
C ALA A 78 4.23 -2.54 20.99
N ARG A 79 3.22 -2.57 20.11
CA ARG A 79 1.80 -2.76 20.47
C ARG A 79 1.26 -4.12 20.03
N TRP A 80 2.12 -5.11 19.84
CA TRP A 80 1.69 -6.47 19.52
C TRP A 80 0.94 -7.06 20.73
N LYS A 81 -0.25 -7.62 20.48
CA LYS A 81 -1.07 -8.33 21.48
C LYS A 81 -0.96 -9.82 21.31
#